data_AF-A0A3D5Y5B9-F1
#
_entry.id   AF-A0A3D5Y5B9-F1
#
_cell.length_a   1.000
_cell.length_b   1.000
_cell.length_c   1.000
_cell.angle_alpha   90.00
_cell.angle_beta   90.00
_cell.angle_gamma   90.00
#
_symmetry.space_group_name_H-M   'P 1'
#
loop_
_entity.id
_entity.type
_entity.pdbx_description
1 polymer ?
#
loop_
_entity_poly.entity_id
_entity_poly.type
_entity_poly.pdbx_seq_one_letter_code
_entity_poly.pdbx_strand_id
1 'polypeptide(L)'
;MTPPFGFALFYLRGVAPSTVKTLQIYRGAVAFIALQLAGLAITGYLPSLVNYLPNKITLTAETAPPPMNPRLQECLETYVFGRYDESEDKLRAAVRTMRALDMSFLPQAQAAALEKTHAGVLNTFALITELQRTRAAVEQFEPGYRPLHRKTRFIQRQMRKVDKKIEELEQEKNRISRGEGTEADLLAIDRKIAALVQEKQQIAATIPVDWEGQHEAYVTLVKQEKKAVIAYRRNVDESYDALVQVRQLLAATPALIDIGPALAGLREVIINEAPDTAMPTIKALGKELGSIAGSSKIKSRISKARRALKGSNADPVKALALLDEGLALYADEVRWRQKASQELGGPLTEYDQALKRTVGLRLQERLDAEQAEFVARCKSKHQDISLNF
;
A
#
# COMPACT_ATOMS: atom_id res chain seq x y z
N MET A 1 -17.77 34.69 8.05
CA MET A 1 -18.39 35.95 8.51
C MET A 1 -19.54 36.29 7.58
N THR A 2 -20.77 36.21 8.06
CA THR A 2 -22.01 36.49 7.30
C THR A 2 -22.34 37.99 7.40
N PRO A 3 -22.73 38.67 6.31
CA PRO A 3 -23.21 40.05 6.38
C PRO A 3 -24.53 40.17 7.18
N PRO A 4 -24.78 41.31 7.86
CA PRO A 4 -23.90 42.47 7.96
C PRO A 4 -23.02 42.37 9.21
N PHE A 5 -21.71 42.36 8.99
CA PHE A 5 -20.72 42.56 10.04
C PHE A 5 -20.95 43.93 10.69
N GLY A 6 -20.92 44.04 12.03
CA GLY A 6 -21.29 45.29 12.74
C GLY A 6 -20.60 46.54 12.16
N PHE A 7 -19.30 46.45 11.84
CA PHE A 7 -18.55 47.53 11.19
C PHE A 7 -19.06 47.87 9.79
N ALA A 8 -19.38 46.88 8.95
CA ALA A 8 -19.94 47.11 7.61
C ALA A 8 -21.33 47.76 7.66
N LEU A 9 -22.12 47.44 8.69
CA LEU A 9 -23.41 48.09 8.93
C LEU A 9 -23.25 49.56 9.31
N PHE A 10 -22.26 49.91 10.14
CA PHE A 10 -21.94 51.30 10.48
C PHE A 10 -21.50 52.10 9.25
N TYR A 11 -20.63 51.52 8.40
CA TYR A 11 -20.23 52.17 7.13
C TYR A 11 -21.42 52.36 6.19
N LEU A 12 -22.23 51.33 5.94
CA LEU A 12 -23.41 51.43 5.08
C LEU A 12 -24.43 52.44 5.59
N ARG A 13 -24.61 52.54 6.91
CA ARG A 13 -25.51 53.51 7.53
C ARG A 13 -24.93 54.94 7.53
N GLY A 14 -23.62 55.11 7.44
CA GLY A 14 -22.96 56.40 7.27
C GLY A 14 -23.13 57.03 5.89
N VAL A 15 -23.39 56.22 4.84
CA VAL A 15 -23.59 56.68 3.45
C VAL A 15 -25.03 56.52 2.94
N ALA A 16 -25.88 55.73 3.61
CA ALA A 16 -27.26 55.51 3.19
C ALA A 16 -28.20 56.67 3.60
N PRO A 17 -29.09 57.14 2.70
CA PRO A 17 -30.07 58.18 3.04
C PRO A 17 -31.02 57.72 4.16
N SER A 18 -31.51 58.67 4.96
CA SER A 18 -32.35 58.43 6.15
C SER A 18 -33.67 57.69 5.85
N THR A 19 -34.07 57.65 4.58
CA THR A 19 -35.22 56.89 4.07
C THR A 19 -34.98 55.38 4.06
N VAL A 20 -33.72 54.91 4.04
CA VAL A 20 -33.38 53.49 4.07
C VAL A 20 -33.23 53.02 5.52
N LYS A 21 -34.16 52.18 5.98
CA LYS A 21 -34.16 51.66 7.35
C LYS A 21 -33.14 50.53 7.50
N THR A 22 -32.53 50.42 8.68
CA THR A 22 -31.61 49.32 9.03
C THR A 22 -32.20 47.93 8.72
N LEU A 23 -33.50 47.74 8.93
CA LEU A 23 -34.20 46.49 8.62
C LEU A 23 -34.21 46.16 7.11
N GLN A 24 -34.23 47.17 6.23
CA GLN A 24 -34.14 46.97 4.78
C GLN A 24 -32.74 46.49 4.37
N ILE A 25 -31.70 46.99 5.04
CA ILE A 25 -30.31 46.52 4.86
C ILE A 25 -30.18 45.05 5.29
N TYR A 26 -30.74 44.68 6.45
CA TYR A 26 -30.77 43.28 6.90
C TYR A 26 -31.55 42.37 5.94
N ARG A 27 -32.69 42.81 5.41
CA ARG A 27 -33.48 42.03 4.45
C ARG A 27 -32.72 41.76 3.15
N GLY A 28 -31.90 42.72 2.68
CA GLY A 28 -30.98 42.51 1.57
C GLY A 28 -29.89 41.47 1.89
N ALA A 29 -29.33 41.51 3.11
CA ALA A 29 -28.32 40.55 3.55
C ALA A 29 -28.85 39.11 3.64
N VAL A 30 -30.12 38.91 4.04
CA VAL A 30 -30.73 37.57 4.13
C VAL A 30 -30.68 36.83 2.79
N ALA A 31 -30.90 37.50 1.66
CA ALA A 31 -30.80 36.87 0.34
C ALA A 31 -29.38 36.33 0.07
N PHE A 32 -28.35 37.06 0.50
CA PHE A 32 -26.96 36.63 0.36
C PHE A 32 -26.61 35.48 1.32
N ILE A 33 -27.10 35.51 2.56
CA ILE A 33 -26.94 34.40 3.51
C ILE A 33 -27.61 33.14 2.95
N ALA A 34 -28.81 33.26 2.38
CA ALA A 34 -29.51 32.13 1.76
C ALA A 34 -28.69 31.53 0.60
N LEU A 35 -28.08 32.37 -0.25
CA LEU A 35 -27.15 31.91 -1.30
C LEU A 35 -25.91 31.22 -0.73
N GLN A 36 -25.33 31.73 0.36
CA GLN A 36 -24.19 31.08 1.03
C GLN A 36 -24.58 29.73 1.63
N LEU A 37 -25.74 29.64 2.29
CA LEU A 37 -26.26 28.39 2.83
C LEU A 37 -26.59 27.40 1.71
N ALA A 38 -27.11 27.86 0.59
CA ALA A 38 -27.31 27.03 -0.60
C ALA A 38 -25.98 26.51 -1.14
N GLY A 39 -24.96 27.37 -1.25
CA GLY A 39 -23.60 26.97 -1.62
C GLY A 39 -23.00 25.94 -0.67
N LEU A 40 -23.16 26.13 0.64
CA LEU A 40 -22.71 25.19 1.67
C LEU A 40 -23.48 23.86 1.60
N ALA A 41 -24.78 23.91 1.31
CA ALA A 41 -25.58 22.71 1.12
C ALA A 41 -25.09 21.93 -0.12
N ILE A 42 -24.87 22.62 -1.25
CA ILE A 42 -24.35 21.99 -2.48
C ILE A 42 -22.99 21.32 -2.21
N THR A 43 -22.05 22.02 -1.58
CA THR A 43 -20.73 21.45 -1.27
C THR A 43 -20.77 20.34 -0.23
N GLY A 44 -21.69 20.43 0.74
CA GLY A 44 -21.91 19.40 1.76
C GLY A 44 -22.55 18.12 1.23
N TYR A 45 -23.53 18.23 0.32
CA TYR A 45 -24.24 17.08 -0.25
C TYR A 45 -23.51 16.46 -1.45
N LEU A 46 -22.65 17.21 -2.15
CA LEU A 46 -21.88 16.72 -3.29
C LEU A 46 -20.36 16.80 -3.01
N PRO A 47 -19.83 15.94 -2.11
CA PRO A 47 -18.39 15.93 -1.80
C PRO A 47 -17.52 15.66 -3.03
N SER A 48 -18.07 14.98 -4.05
CA SER A 48 -17.37 14.73 -5.30
C SER A 48 -16.98 16.00 -6.05
N LEU A 49 -17.78 17.08 -5.95
CA LEU A 49 -17.46 18.37 -6.60
C LEU A 49 -16.23 19.03 -5.98
N VAL A 50 -16.09 18.94 -4.66
CA VAL A 50 -15.02 19.61 -3.91
C VAL A 50 -13.75 18.76 -3.90
N ASN A 51 -13.88 17.43 -3.79
CA ASN A 51 -12.74 16.53 -3.59
C ASN A 51 -12.10 16.05 -4.90
N TYR A 52 -12.82 16.11 -6.03
CA TYR A 52 -12.31 15.56 -7.29
C TYR A 52 -11.08 16.29 -7.82
N LEU A 53 -11.15 17.63 -7.95
CA LEU A 53 -10.06 18.41 -8.53
C LEU A 53 -8.76 18.34 -7.69
N PRO A 54 -8.80 18.50 -6.35
CA PRO A 54 -7.61 18.29 -5.51
C PRO A 54 -7.01 16.89 -5.70
N ASN A 55 -7.84 15.83 -5.69
CA ASN A 55 -7.37 14.47 -5.92
C ASN A 55 -6.72 14.31 -7.29
N LYS A 56 -7.32 14.86 -8.36
CA LYS A 56 -6.78 14.78 -9.72
C LYS A 56 -5.40 15.43 -9.79
N ILE A 57 -5.27 16.67 -9.32
CA ILE A 57 -4.00 17.42 -9.33
C ILE A 57 -2.91 16.66 -8.57
N THR A 58 -3.22 16.14 -7.37
CA THR A 58 -2.24 15.40 -6.56
C THR A 58 -1.83 14.07 -7.20
N LEU A 59 -2.76 13.34 -7.81
CA LEU A 59 -2.48 12.04 -8.43
C LEU A 59 -1.79 12.16 -9.79
N THR A 60 -1.87 13.31 -10.46
CA THR A 60 -1.14 13.59 -11.71
C THR A 60 0.19 14.31 -11.51
N ALA A 61 0.50 14.72 -10.28
CA ALA A 61 1.75 15.42 -9.97
C ALA A 61 2.97 14.49 -10.02
N GLU A 62 4.17 15.06 -10.18
CA GLU A 62 5.43 14.30 -10.11
C GLU A 62 5.68 13.70 -8.72
N THR A 63 5.12 14.34 -7.68
CA THR A 63 5.16 13.87 -6.28
C THR A 63 3.98 12.95 -5.93
N ALA A 64 3.29 12.41 -6.93
CA ALA A 64 2.14 11.52 -6.71
C ALA A 64 2.56 10.28 -5.91
N PRO A 65 1.69 9.80 -4.99
CA PRO A 65 1.93 8.55 -4.29
C PRO A 65 1.95 7.37 -5.26
N PRO A 66 2.80 6.35 -5.02
CA PRO A 66 2.86 5.19 -5.89
C PRO A 66 1.54 4.40 -5.85
N PRO A 67 1.18 3.70 -6.95
CA PRO A 67 0.00 2.84 -7.03
C PRO A 67 -0.11 1.82 -5.89
N MET A 68 0.99 1.38 -5.30
CA MET A 68 1.01 0.45 -4.15
C MET A 68 0.45 1.04 -2.84
N ASN A 69 0.21 2.36 -2.77
CA ASN A 69 -0.30 3.01 -1.57
C ASN A 69 -1.63 2.36 -1.09
N PRO A 70 -1.73 1.94 0.20
CA PRO A 70 -2.93 1.29 0.74
C PRO A 70 -4.22 2.10 0.55
N ARG A 71 -4.14 3.43 0.58
CA ARG A 71 -5.30 4.32 0.44
C ARG A 71 -5.87 4.38 -0.99
N LEU A 72 -5.15 3.88 -1.99
CA LEU A 72 -5.59 3.90 -3.38
C LEU A 72 -6.19 2.55 -3.82
N GLN A 73 -5.97 1.49 -3.04
CA GLN A 73 -6.15 0.12 -3.52
C GLN A 73 -7.56 -0.23 -3.90
N GLU A 74 -8.56 0.16 -3.13
CA GLU A 74 -9.95 -0.16 -3.44
C GLU A 74 -10.38 0.43 -4.80
N CYS A 75 -10.03 1.69 -5.05
CA CYS A 75 -10.29 2.34 -6.33
C CYS A 75 -9.45 1.76 -7.47
N LEU A 76 -8.18 1.42 -7.20
CA LEU A 76 -7.28 0.84 -8.19
C LEU A 76 -7.70 -0.58 -8.58
N GLU A 77 -8.17 -1.37 -7.61
CA GLU A 77 -8.75 -2.70 -7.81
C GLU A 77 -10.02 -2.62 -8.64
N THR A 78 -10.93 -1.70 -8.29
CA THR A 78 -12.15 -1.46 -9.08
C THR A 78 -11.83 -1.10 -10.53
N TYR A 79 -10.82 -0.26 -10.74
CA TYR A 79 -10.34 0.09 -12.07
C TYR A 79 -9.80 -1.11 -12.85
N VAL A 80 -8.90 -1.88 -12.24
CA VAL A 80 -8.21 -2.99 -12.92
C VAL A 80 -9.13 -4.18 -13.13
N PHE A 81 -10.11 -4.42 -12.28
CA PHE A 81 -11.10 -5.49 -12.47
C PHE A 81 -11.94 -5.27 -13.72
N GLY A 82 -12.41 -4.04 -13.98
CA GLY A 82 -13.08 -3.74 -15.25
C GLY A 82 -12.18 -3.89 -16.48
N ARG A 83 -10.85 -3.80 -16.32
CA ARG A 83 -9.88 -4.03 -17.40
C ARG A 83 -9.62 -5.50 -17.67
N TYR A 84 -9.73 -6.38 -16.67
CA TYR A 84 -9.48 -7.80 -16.86
C TYR A 84 -10.51 -8.44 -17.78
N ASP A 85 -11.77 -8.01 -17.72
CA ASP A 85 -12.84 -8.50 -18.61
C ASP A 85 -12.50 -8.30 -20.10
N GLU A 86 -11.81 -7.21 -20.44
CA GLU A 86 -11.40 -6.90 -21.83
C GLU A 86 -10.02 -7.46 -22.21
N SER A 87 -9.21 -7.84 -21.23
CA SER A 87 -7.79 -8.19 -21.42
C SER A 87 -7.46 -9.65 -21.12
N GLU A 88 -8.39 -10.44 -20.60
CA GLU A 88 -8.17 -11.84 -20.26
C GLU A 88 -7.57 -12.64 -21.42
N ASP A 89 -8.19 -12.60 -22.60
CA ASP A 89 -7.70 -13.32 -23.78
C ASP A 89 -6.30 -12.85 -24.20
N LYS A 90 -6.03 -11.55 -24.11
CA LYS A 90 -4.72 -10.97 -24.43
C LYS A 90 -3.65 -11.43 -23.44
N LEU A 91 -3.98 -11.46 -22.15
CA LEU A 91 -3.08 -11.91 -21.09
C LEU A 91 -2.77 -13.42 -21.22
N ARG A 92 -3.80 -14.23 -21.47
CA ARG A 92 -3.65 -15.67 -21.73
C ARG A 92 -2.86 -15.93 -23.02
N ALA A 93 -3.09 -15.15 -24.06
CA ALA A 93 -2.30 -15.22 -25.30
C ALA A 93 -0.83 -14.85 -25.04
N ALA A 94 -0.55 -13.78 -24.30
CA ALA A 94 0.81 -13.38 -23.97
C ALA A 94 1.56 -14.46 -23.18
N VAL A 95 0.90 -15.13 -22.22
CA VAL A 95 1.46 -16.29 -21.51
C VAL A 95 1.74 -17.45 -22.47
N ARG A 96 0.82 -17.76 -23.39
CA ARG A 96 1.03 -18.82 -24.40
C ARG A 96 2.21 -18.52 -25.32
N THR A 97 2.31 -17.29 -25.82
CA THR A 97 3.42 -16.85 -26.67
C THR A 97 4.75 -17.00 -25.93
N MET A 98 4.83 -16.54 -24.68
CA MET A 98 6.05 -16.70 -23.88
C MET A 98 6.41 -18.16 -23.62
N ARG A 99 5.45 -18.99 -23.23
CA ARG A 99 5.70 -20.42 -22.97
C ARG A 99 6.08 -21.22 -24.22
N ALA A 100 5.83 -20.71 -25.43
CA ALA A 100 6.21 -21.34 -26.68
C ALA A 100 7.68 -21.10 -27.06
N LEU A 101 8.36 -20.15 -26.41
CA LEU A 101 9.78 -19.86 -26.67
C LEU A 101 10.68 -20.96 -26.08
N ASP A 102 11.82 -21.21 -26.71
CA ASP A 102 12.86 -22.06 -26.12
C ASP A 102 13.46 -21.34 -24.90
N MET A 103 13.34 -21.98 -23.74
CA MET A 103 13.89 -21.52 -22.47
C MET A 103 14.86 -22.53 -21.84
N SER A 104 15.22 -23.58 -22.58
CA SER A 104 16.05 -24.69 -22.07
C SER A 104 17.45 -24.26 -21.63
N PHE A 105 17.94 -23.14 -22.18
CA PHE A 105 19.24 -22.57 -21.87
C PHE A 105 19.26 -21.66 -20.64
N LEU A 106 18.09 -21.31 -20.08
CA LEU A 106 18.02 -20.45 -18.90
C LEU A 106 18.43 -21.24 -17.64
N PRO A 107 19.15 -20.61 -16.70
CA PRO A 107 19.38 -21.25 -15.42
C PRO A 107 18.05 -21.43 -14.65
N GLN A 108 18.02 -22.44 -13.78
CA GLN A 108 16.81 -22.88 -13.06
C GLN A 108 16.08 -21.73 -12.35
N ALA A 109 16.81 -20.77 -11.77
CA ALA A 109 16.21 -19.65 -11.05
C ALA A 109 15.41 -18.71 -11.98
N GLN A 110 15.94 -18.38 -13.15
CA GLN A 110 15.30 -17.51 -14.13
C GLN A 110 14.13 -18.23 -14.82
N ALA A 111 14.29 -19.52 -15.14
CA ALA A 111 13.20 -20.35 -15.64
C ALA A 111 12.04 -20.41 -14.64
N ALA A 112 12.34 -20.64 -13.35
CA ALA A 112 11.33 -20.65 -12.29
C ALA A 112 10.67 -19.28 -12.08
N ALA A 113 11.41 -18.16 -12.24
CA ALA A 113 10.85 -16.81 -12.14
C ALA A 113 9.86 -16.51 -13.27
N LEU A 114 10.18 -16.91 -14.51
CA LEU A 114 9.26 -16.79 -15.63
C LEU A 114 8.03 -17.69 -15.45
N GLU A 115 8.21 -18.93 -15.01
CA GLU A 115 7.08 -19.82 -14.74
C GLU A 115 6.19 -19.30 -13.59
N LYS A 116 6.78 -18.72 -12.54
CA LYS A 116 6.04 -18.01 -11.49
C LYS A 116 5.19 -16.88 -12.08
N THR A 117 5.76 -16.11 -13.00
CA THR A 117 5.02 -15.06 -13.72
C THR A 117 3.84 -15.65 -14.50
N HIS A 118 4.07 -16.70 -15.31
CA HIS A 118 3.04 -17.34 -16.12
C HIS A 118 1.90 -17.92 -15.27
N ALA A 119 2.25 -18.73 -14.28
CA ALA A 119 1.28 -19.37 -13.40
C ALA A 119 0.47 -18.33 -12.62
N GLY A 120 1.13 -17.29 -12.10
CA GLY A 120 0.44 -16.25 -11.35
C GLY A 120 -0.44 -15.34 -12.21
N VAL A 121 -0.03 -14.99 -13.44
CA VAL A 121 -0.90 -14.29 -14.39
C VAL A 121 -2.18 -15.10 -14.65
N LEU A 122 -2.07 -16.41 -14.92
CA LEU A 122 -3.23 -17.27 -15.15
C LEU A 122 -4.10 -17.45 -13.89
N ASN A 123 -3.48 -17.51 -12.72
CA ASN A 123 -4.17 -17.65 -11.43
C ASN A 123 -4.92 -16.37 -11.01
N THR A 124 -4.55 -15.22 -11.58
CA THR A 124 -5.19 -13.92 -11.30
C THR A 124 -6.71 -13.98 -11.46
N PHE A 125 -7.21 -14.62 -12.51
CA PHE A 125 -8.64 -14.67 -12.82
C PHE A 125 -9.44 -15.43 -11.75
N ALA A 126 -8.94 -16.59 -11.31
CA ALA A 126 -9.56 -17.35 -10.22
C ALA A 126 -9.59 -16.56 -8.90
N LEU A 127 -8.51 -15.82 -8.60
CA LEU A 127 -8.43 -14.97 -7.41
C LEU A 127 -9.39 -13.77 -7.48
N ILE A 128 -9.60 -13.18 -8.65
CA ILE A 128 -10.58 -12.11 -8.85
C ILE A 128 -11.99 -12.62 -8.61
N THR A 129 -12.34 -13.79 -9.16
CA THR A 129 -13.66 -14.41 -8.92
C THR A 129 -13.90 -14.66 -7.44
N GLU A 130 -12.90 -15.19 -6.72
CA GLU A 130 -12.99 -15.42 -5.28
C GLU A 130 -13.13 -14.12 -4.49
N LEU A 131 -12.38 -13.08 -4.85
CA LEU A 131 -12.45 -11.76 -4.22
C LEU A 131 -13.82 -11.12 -4.45
N GLN A 132 -14.33 -11.13 -5.67
CA GLN A 132 -15.67 -10.60 -5.98
C GLN A 132 -16.76 -11.36 -5.22
N ARG A 133 -16.66 -12.69 -5.11
CA ARG A 133 -17.59 -13.52 -4.33
C ARG A 133 -17.58 -13.12 -2.85
N THR A 134 -16.41 -13.01 -2.24
CA THR A 134 -16.27 -12.67 -0.82
C THR A 134 -16.72 -11.23 -0.53
N ARG A 135 -16.43 -10.29 -1.43
CA ARG A 135 -16.94 -8.91 -1.34
C ARG A 135 -18.46 -8.86 -1.45
N ALA A 136 -19.05 -9.55 -2.42
CA ALA A 136 -20.50 -9.63 -2.57
C ALA A 136 -21.19 -10.22 -1.32
N ALA A 137 -20.56 -11.21 -0.66
CA ALA A 137 -21.08 -11.78 0.58
C ALA A 137 -21.11 -10.76 1.74
N VAL A 138 -20.09 -9.89 1.85
CA VAL A 138 -20.09 -8.78 2.81
C VAL A 138 -21.18 -7.77 2.46
N GLU A 139 -21.20 -7.29 1.21
CA GLU A 139 -22.17 -6.28 0.73
C GLU A 139 -23.63 -6.73 0.91
N GLN A 140 -23.92 -8.02 0.73
CA GLN A 140 -25.26 -8.59 0.96
C GLN A 140 -25.63 -8.67 2.43
N PHE A 141 -24.66 -8.80 3.33
CA PHE A 141 -24.88 -8.91 4.78
C PHE A 141 -25.07 -7.54 5.45
N GLU A 142 -24.40 -6.49 4.94
CA GLU A 142 -24.39 -5.16 5.56
C GLU A 142 -25.78 -4.55 5.83
N PRO A 143 -26.78 -4.59 4.93
CA PRO A 143 -28.06 -3.91 5.15
C PRO A 143 -28.80 -4.42 6.40
N GLY A 144 -28.74 -5.72 6.68
CA GLY A 144 -29.36 -6.32 7.86
C GLY A 144 -28.55 -6.09 9.14
N TYR A 145 -27.23 -6.09 9.04
CA TYR A 145 -26.34 -5.90 10.18
C TYR A 145 -26.23 -4.44 10.64
N ARG A 146 -26.34 -3.48 9.72
CA ARG A 146 -26.10 -2.05 9.99
C ARG A 146 -27.02 -1.45 11.08
N PRO A 147 -28.35 -1.66 11.07
CA PRO A 147 -29.22 -1.18 12.14
C PRO A 147 -28.89 -1.79 13.51
N LEU A 148 -28.63 -3.09 13.52
CA LEU A 148 -28.26 -3.85 14.72
C LEU A 148 -26.95 -3.32 15.31
N HIS A 149 -25.92 -3.16 14.48
CA HIS A 149 -24.65 -2.57 14.86
C HIS A 149 -24.80 -1.17 15.46
N ARG A 150 -25.52 -0.27 14.77
CA ARG A 150 -25.74 1.11 15.25
C ARG A 150 -26.45 1.14 16.60
N LYS A 151 -27.47 0.29 16.80
CA LYS A 151 -28.19 0.16 18.07
C LYS A 151 -27.26 -0.32 19.18
N THR A 152 -26.50 -1.38 18.96
CA THR A 152 -25.57 -1.92 19.97
C THR A 152 -24.47 -0.92 20.30
N ARG A 153 -23.90 -0.21 19.30
CA ARG A 153 -22.90 0.84 19.54
C ARG A 153 -23.46 2.01 20.33
N PHE A 154 -24.71 2.38 20.11
CA PHE A 154 -25.38 3.40 20.91
C PHE A 154 -25.50 2.97 22.39
N ILE A 155 -25.95 1.74 22.65
CA ILE A 155 -26.06 1.17 24.00
C ILE A 155 -24.69 1.11 24.67
N GLN A 156 -23.67 0.60 23.98
CA GLN A 156 -22.29 0.55 24.48
C GLN A 156 -21.75 1.95 24.79
N ARG A 157 -22.09 2.97 23.99
CA ARG A 157 -21.72 4.37 24.29
C ARG A 157 -22.38 4.87 25.57
N GLN A 158 -23.64 4.50 25.85
CA GLN A 158 -24.29 4.84 27.11
C GLN A 158 -23.61 4.16 28.29
N MET A 159 -23.28 2.86 28.16
CA MET A 159 -22.53 2.12 29.18
C MET A 159 -21.18 2.78 29.47
N ARG A 160 -20.42 3.19 28.44
CA ARG A 160 -19.13 3.90 28.62
C ARG A 160 -19.28 5.23 29.34
N LYS A 161 -20.41 5.94 29.20
CA LYS A 161 -20.67 7.17 29.98
C LYS A 161 -20.89 6.85 31.45
N VAL A 162 -21.59 5.76 31.75
CA VAL A 162 -21.79 5.28 33.13
C VAL A 162 -20.46 4.82 33.73
N ASP A 163 -19.66 4.07 32.97
CA ASP A 163 -18.31 3.65 33.37
C ASP A 163 -17.43 4.85 33.73
N LYS A 164 -17.46 5.90 32.92
CA LYS A 164 -16.71 7.14 33.23
C LYS A 164 -17.16 7.78 34.55
N LYS A 165 -18.47 7.80 34.84
CA LYS A 165 -18.98 8.32 36.12
C LYS A 165 -18.56 7.44 37.31
N ILE A 166 -18.56 6.13 37.12
CA ILE A 166 -18.09 5.19 38.14
C ILE A 166 -16.60 5.43 38.41
N GLU A 167 -15.79 5.56 37.36
CA GLU A 167 -14.36 5.85 37.48
C GLU A 167 -14.10 7.18 38.22
N GLU A 168 -14.85 8.25 37.91
CA GLU A 168 -14.77 9.53 38.61
C GLU A 168 -15.11 9.39 40.11
N LEU A 169 -16.15 8.63 40.45
CA LEU A 169 -16.54 8.35 41.84
C LEU A 169 -15.53 7.45 42.56
N GLU A 170 -14.94 6.48 41.89
CA GLU A 170 -13.88 5.63 42.45
C GLU A 170 -12.61 6.45 42.75
N GLN A 171 -12.27 7.40 41.88
CA GLN A 171 -11.18 8.34 42.13
C GLN A 171 -11.49 9.25 43.32
N GLU A 172 -12.72 9.74 43.45
CA GLU A 172 -13.17 10.52 44.61
C GLU A 172 -13.11 9.71 45.91
N LYS A 173 -13.62 8.47 45.90
CA LYS A 173 -13.54 7.52 47.02
C LYS A 173 -12.09 7.30 47.47
N ASN A 174 -11.18 7.12 46.52
CA ASN A 174 -9.75 6.94 46.81
C ASN A 174 -9.10 8.18 47.45
N ARG A 175 -9.57 9.40 47.14
CA ARG A 175 -9.09 10.63 47.79
C ARG A 175 -9.61 10.75 49.22
N ILE A 176 -10.92 10.54 49.40
CA ILE A 176 -11.56 10.58 50.73
C ILE A 176 -10.94 9.55 51.68
N SER A 177 -10.68 8.33 51.19
CA SER A 177 -10.04 7.27 51.96
C SER A 177 -8.61 7.60 52.44
N ARG A 178 -7.96 8.64 51.88
CA ARG A 178 -6.63 9.11 52.28
C ARG A 178 -6.65 10.25 53.31
N GLY A 179 -7.83 10.61 53.83
CA GLY A 179 -7.99 11.58 54.92
C GLY A 179 -8.73 12.86 54.57
N GLU A 180 -9.37 12.94 53.39
CA GLU A 180 -10.10 14.13 52.92
C GLU A 180 -11.61 14.13 53.26
N GLY A 181 -12.13 13.13 53.99
CA GLY A 181 -13.56 13.12 54.35
C GLY A 181 -13.94 12.06 55.39
N THR A 182 -15.26 11.84 55.56
CA THR A 182 -15.84 11.00 56.61
C THR A 182 -16.25 9.62 56.11
N GLU A 183 -16.46 8.68 57.03
CA GLU A 183 -16.99 7.34 56.72
C GLU A 183 -18.40 7.40 56.08
N ALA A 184 -19.20 8.41 56.45
CA ALA A 184 -20.49 8.66 55.83
C ALA A 184 -20.37 9.05 54.34
N ASP A 185 -19.32 9.79 53.97
CA ASP A 185 -19.05 10.18 52.58
C ASP A 185 -18.65 8.97 51.72
N LEU A 186 -17.84 8.06 52.28
CA LEU A 186 -17.47 6.80 51.63
C LEU A 186 -18.72 5.93 51.35
N LEU A 187 -19.59 5.78 52.35
CA LEU A 187 -20.85 5.03 52.20
C LEU A 187 -21.79 5.68 51.17
N ALA A 188 -21.82 7.02 51.09
CA ALA A 188 -22.62 7.73 50.11
C ALA A 188 -22.10 7.52 48.68
N ILE A 189 -20.79 7.52 48.47
CA ILE A 189 -20.17 7.22 47.17
C ILE A 189 -20.43 5.76 46.77
N ASP A 190 -20.30 4.82 47.69
CA ASP A 190 -20.57 3.40 47.41
C ASP A 190 -22.01 3.15 46.98
N ARG A 191 -22.98 3.83 47.59
CA ARG A 191 -24.38 3.77 47.13
C ARG A 191 -24.56 4.33 45.72
N LYS A 192 -23.87 5.43 45.38
CA LYS A 192 -23.91 6.00 44.01
C LYS A 192 -23.30 5.05 42.99
N ILE A 193 -22.15 4.46 43.30
CA ILE A 193 -21.50 3.47 42.42
C ILE A 193 -22.42 2.25 42.23
N ALA A 194 -22.99 1.71 43.30
CA ALA A 194 -23.92 0.58 43.21
C ALA A 194 -25.14 0.90 42.33
N ALA A 195 -25.72 2.09 42.46
CA ALA A 195 -26.82 2.54 41.61
C ALA A 195 -26.40 2.65 40.12
N LEU A 196 -25.22 3.21 39.84
CA LEU A 196 -24.68 3.29 38.47
C LEU A 196 -24.36 1.91 37.88
N VAL A 197 -23.87 0.98 38.70
CA VAL A 197 -23.64 -0.41 38.27
C VAL A 197 -24.97 -1.07 37.89
N GLN A 198 -26.03 -0.86 38.68
CA GLN A 198 -27.36 -1.36 38.37
C GLN A 198 -27.93 -0.71 37.08
N GLU A 199 -27.79 0.61 36.92
CA GLU A 199 -28.17 1.32 35.69
C GLU A 199 -27.44 0.74 34.48
N LYS A 200 -26.13 0.49 34.59
CA LYS A 200 -25.34 -0.13 33.52
C LYS A 200 -25.84 -1.53 33.18
N GLN A 201 -26.19 -2.35 34.18
CA GLN A 201 -26.74 -3.69 33.95
C GLN A 201 -28.08 -3.63 33.21
N GLN A 202 -28.96 -2.69 33.58
CA GLN A 202 -30.23 -2.47 32.88
C GLN A 202 -30.01 -2.04 31.43
N ILE A 203 -29.06 -1.13 31.17
CA ILE A 203 -28.68 -0.72 29.82
C ILE A 203 -28.13 -1.92 29.03
N ALA A 204 -27.24 -2.72 29.63
CA ALA A 204 -26.65 -3.90 28.99
C ALA A 204 -27.71 -4.95 28.61
N ALA A 205 -28.75 -5.12 29.42
CA ALA A 205 -29.86 -6.03 29.14
C ALA A 205 -30.69 -5.62 27.90
N THR A 206 -30.54 -4.39 27.39
CA THR A 206 -31.22 -3.94 26.16
C THR A 206 -30.47 -4.28 24.87
N ILE A 207 -29.26 -4.86 24.98
CA ILE A 207 -28.50 -5.34 23.82
C ILE A 207 -29.31 -6.46 23.14
N PRO A 208 -29.53 -6.39 21.81
CA PRO A 208 -30.26 -7.44 21.09
C PRO A 208 -29.59 -8.82 21.23
N VAL A 209 -30.40 -9.85 21.47
CA VAL A 209 -29.92 -11.23 21.71
C VAL A 209 -29.19 -11.85 20.52
N ASP A 210 -29.48 -11.38 19.31
CA ASP A 210 -28.87 -11.82 18.06
C ASP A 210 -27.54 -11.12 17.76
N TRP A 211 -27.16 -10.08 18.54
CA TRP A 211 -25.96 -9.28 18.30
C TRP A 211 -24.69 -10.11 18.18
N GLU A 212 -24.43 -11.01 19.13
CA GLU A 212 -23.16 -11.73 19.21
C GLU A 212 -22.96 -12.64 18.00
N GLY A 213 -23.98 -13.43 17.64
CA GLY A 213 -23.94 -14.29 16.46
C GLY A 213 -23.85 -13.51 15.14
N GLN A 214 -24.60 -12.41 15.00
CA GLN A 214 -24.55 -11.57 13.80
C GLN A 214 -23.21 -10.84 13.66
N HIS A 215 -22.63 -10.39 14.78
CA HIS A 215 -21.31 -9.77 14.79
C HIS A 215 -20.21 -10.76 14.42
N GLU A 216 -20.22 -11.96 14.97
CA GLU A 216 -19.26 -13.02 14.64
C GLU A 216 -19.34 -13.43 13.16
N ALA A 217 -20.56 -13.55 12.63
CA ALA A 217 -20.78 -13.81 11.21
C ALA A 217 -20.20 -12.70 10.32
N TYR A 218 -20.47 -11.43 10.63
CA TYR A 218 -19.91 -10.29 9.90
C TYR A 218 -18.38 -10.27 9.95
N VAL A 219 -17.78 -10.44 11.14
CA VAL A 219 -16.31 -10.46 11.31
C VAL A 219 -15.68 -11.58 10.50
N THR A 220 -16.34 -12.74 10.42
CA THR A 220 -15.90 -13.87 9.60
C THR A 220 -15.92 -13.53 8.12
N LEU A 221 -17.00 -12.92 7.61
CA LEU A 221 -17.10 -12.48 6.21
C LEU A 221 -16.01 -11.47 5.85
N VAL A 222 -15.83 -10.42 6.67
CA VAL A 222 -14.77 -9.41 6.45
C VAL A 222 -13.38 -10.02 6.51
N LYS A 223 -13.13 -10.99 7.40
CA LYS A 223 -11.87 -11.72 7.47
C LYS A 223 -11.60 -12.54 6.20
N GLN A 224 -12.63 -13.16 5.63
CA GLN A 224 -12.53 -13.91 4.38
C GLN A 224 -12.26 -12.98 3.20
N GLU A 225 -12.97 -11.86 3.08
CA GLU A 225 -12.72 -10.84 2.05
C GLU A 225 -11.27 -10.32 2.14
N LYS A 226 -10.82 -9.94 3.34
CA LYS A 226 -9.44 -9.48 3.56
C LYS A 226 -8.41 -10.52 3.12
N LYS A 227 -8.66 -11.80 3.38
CA LYS A 227 -7.78 -12.90 2.94
C LYS A 227 -7.75 -13.00 1.40
N ALA A 228 -8.89 -12.89 0.74
CA ALA A 228 -8.98 -12.91 -0.72
C ALA A 228 -8.25 -11.71 -1.35
N VAL A 229 -8.42 -10.51 -0.80
CA VAL A 229 -7.69 -9.29 -1.22
C VAL A 229 -6.18 -9.47 -1.09
N ILE A 230 -5.70 -9.99 0.04
CA ILE A 230 -4.26 -10.22 0.24
C ILE A 230 -3.74 -11.29 -0.73
N ALA A 231 -4.49 -12.36 -0.96
CA ALA A 231 -4.11 -13.42 -1.89
C ALA A 231 -3.98 -12.88 -3.33
N TYR A 232 -4.96 -12.10 -3.79
CA TYR A 232 -4.93 -11.41 -5.08
C TYR A 232 -3.71 -10.49 -5.21
N ARG A 233 -3.53 -9.55 -4.25
CA ARG A 233 -2.42 -8.59 -4.27
C ARG A 233 -1.06 -9.27 -4.30
N ARG A 234 -0.85 -10.25 -3.42
CA ARG A 234 0.40 -11.02 -3.35
C ARG A 234 0.66 -11.74 -4.67
N ASN A 235 -0.35 -12.38 -5.25
CA ASN A 235 -0.22 -13.07 -6.53
C ASN A 235 0.24 -12.12 -7.63
N VAL A 236 -0.45 -10.99 -7.85
CA VAL A 236 -0.11 -10.08 -8.94
C VAL A 236 1.25 -9.40 -8.74
N ASP A 237 1.56 -8.97 -7.51
CA ASP A 237 2.83 -8.33 -7.17
C ASP A 237 4.00 -9.29 -7.36
N GLU A 238 3.91 -10.50 -6.79
CA GLU A 238 4.99 -11.48 -6.89
C GLU A 238 5.19 -12.03 -8.32
N SER A 239 4.12 -12.09 -9.11
CA SER A 239 4.20 -12.52 -10.51
C SER A 239 4.92 -11.48 -11.36
N TYR A 240 4.52 -10.22 -11.24
CA TYR A 240 5.11 -9.16 -12.04
C TYR A 240 6.54 -8.83 -11.58
N ASP A 241 6.81 -8.86 -10.27
CA ASP A 241 8.16 -8.67 -9.74
C ASP A 241 9.14 -9.72 -10.27
N ALA A 242 8.72 -10.98 -10.40
CA ALA A 242 9.56 -12.04 -10.97
C ALA A 242 9.97 -11.73 -12.42
N LEU A 243 9.07 -11.19 -13.24
CA LEU A 243 9.38 -10.72 -14.59
C LEU A 243 10.34 -9.53 -14.57
N VAL A 244 10.08 -8.54 -13.70
CA VAL A 244 10.92 -7.34 -13.57
C VAL A 244 12.35 -7.73 -13.19
N GLN A 245 12.54 -8.66 -12.25
CA GLN A 245 13.86 -9.14 -11.85
C GLN A 245 14.62 -9.80 -13.01
N VAL A 246 13.97 -10.63 -13.83
CA VAL A 246 14.59 -11.23 -15.02
C VAL A 246 14.98 -10.14 -16.03
N ARG A 247 14.11 -9.16 -16.27
CA ARG A 247 14.42 -8.05 -17.20
C ARG A 247 15.57 -7.18 -16.71
N GLN A 248 15.62 -6.85 -15.43
CA GLN A 248 16.72 -6.09 -14.83
C GLN A 248 18.05 -6.85 -14.94
N LEU A 249 18.01 -8.16 -14.76
CA LEU A 249 19.18 -9.03 -14.89
C LEU A 249 19.76 -9.00 -16.31
N LEU A 250 18.89 -9.04 -17.33
CA LEU A 250 19.27 -8.96 -18.73
C LEU A 250 19.70 -7.54 -19.11
N ALA A 251 19.05 -6.50 -18.58
CA ALA A 251 19.45 -5.11 -18.79
C ALA A 251 20.85 -4.81 -18.24
N ALA A 252 21.29 -5.54 -17.21
CA ALA A 252 22.65 -5.44 -16.65
C ALA A 252 23.72 -6.22 -17.44
N THR A 253 23.35 -6.94 -18.51
CA THR A 253 24.29 -7.77 -19.29
C THR A 253 25.45 -6.97 -19.91
N PRO A 254 25.25 -5.78 -20.50
CA PRO A 254 26.36 -5.00 -21.06
C PRO A 254 27.41 -4.65 -20.00
N ALA A 255 26.99 -4.14 -18.84
CA ALA A 255 27.89 -3.84 -17.73
C ALA A 255 28.66 -5.07 -17.23
N LEU A 256 28.04 -6.27 -17.25
CA LEU A 256 28.71 -7.52 -16.92
C LEU A 256 29.74 -7.92 -17.99
N ILE A 257 29.49 -7.66 -19.27
CA ILE A 257 30.47 -7.92 -20.33
C ILE A 257 31.65 -6.94 -20.21
N ASP A 258 31.37 -5.66 -19.98
CA ASP A 258 32.37 -4.59 -19.93
C ASP A 258 33.42 -4.79 -18.83
N ILE A 259 33.03 -5.36 -17.67
CA ILE A 259 33.98 -5.66 -16.58
C ILE A 259 34.86 -6.90 -16.86
N GLY A 260 34.52 -7.72 -17.87
CA GLY A 260 35.18 -8.99 -18.19
C GLY A 260 36.69 -8.91 -18.36
N PRO A 261 37.23 -8.00 -19.19
CA PRO A 261 38.67 -7.83 -19.37
C PRO A 261 39.40 -7.50 -18.06
N ALA A 262 38.80 -6.67 -17.22
CA ALA A 262 39.37 -6.32 -15.91
C ALA A 262 39.38 -7.51 -14.95
N LEU A 263 38.34 -8.35 -14.98
CA LEU A 263 38.28 -9.60 -14.21
C LEU A 263 39.34 -10.61 -14.67
N ALA A 264 39.54 -10.76 -15.98
CA ALA A 264 40.56 -11.65 -16.53
C ALA A 264 41.98 -11.20 -16.14
N GLY A 265 42.21 -9.88 -16.11
CA GLY A 265 43.48 -9.28 -15.68
C GLY A 265 43.85 -9.53 -14.21
N LEU A 266 42.89 -9.93 -13.36
CA LEU A 266 43.17 -10.24 -11.95
C LEU A 266 44.14 -11.42 -11.78
N ARG A 267 44.22 -12.32 -12.75
CA ARG A 267 45.19 -13.43 -12.71
C ARG A 267 46.62 -12.89 -12.69
N GLU A 268 46.93 -11.96 -13.59
CA GLU A 268 48.24 -11.33 -13.65
C GLU A 268 48.53 -10.48 -12.40
N VAL A 269 47.51 -9.80 -11.85
CA VAL A 269 47.65 -9.05 -10.59
C VAL A 269 48.02 -9.98 -9.42
N ILE A 270 47.41 -11.16 -9.32
CA ILE A 270 47.71 -12.12 -8.24
C ILE A 270 49.10 -12.76 -8.41
N ILE A 271 49.55 -12.98 -9.65
CA ILE A 271 50.83 -13.64 -9.95
C ILE A 271 52.00 -12.67 -9.79
N ASN A 272 51.87 -11.44 -10.32
CA ASN A 272 52.99 -10.53 -10.51
C ASN A 272 53.13 -9.46 -9.43
N GLU A 273 52.06 -9.18 -8.66
CA GLU A 273 52.08 -8.14 -7.62
C GLU A 273 52.18 -8.70 -6.20
N ALA A 274 52.67 -7.88 -5.27
CA ALA A 274 52.69 -8.23 -3.86
C ALA A 274 51.25 -8.27 -3.29
N PRO A 275 50.95 -9.14 -2.31
CA PRO A 275 49.61 -9.26 -1.72
C PRO A 275 49.00 -7.91 -1.26
N ASP A 276 49.81 -7.04 -0.66
CA ASP A 276 49.38 -5.73 -0.16
C ASP A 276 48.98 -4.75 -1.29
N THR A 277 49.53 -4.89 -2.50
CA THR A 277 49.17 -4.07 -3.68
C THR A 277 48.04 -4.70 -4.49
N ALA A 278 48.01 -6.04 -4.60
CA ALA A 278 46.96 -6.77 -5.30
C ALA A 278 45.58 -6.66 -4.61
N MET A 279 45.55 -6.70 -3.27
CA MET A 279 44.30 -6.72 -2.50
C MET A 279 43.39 -5.49 -2.72
N PRO A 280 43.89 -4.24 -2.74
CA PRO A 280 43.12 -3.06 -3.12
C PRO A 280 42.49 -3.17 -4.52
N THR A 281 43.24 -3.62 -5.53
CA THR A 281 42.77 -3.79 -6.90
C THR A 281 41.61 -4.80 -6.97
N ILE A 282 41.77 -5.97 -6.35
CA ILE A 282 40.71 -6.99 -6.27
C ILE A 282 39.48 -6.46 -5.51
N LYS A 283 39.69 -5.65 -4.46
CA LYS A 283 38.59 -5.03 -3.69
C LYS A 283 37.80 -4.04 -4.53
N ALA A 284 38.47 -3.22 -5.34
CA ALA A 284 37.85 -2.23 -6.21
C ALA A 284 36.97 -2.92 -7.25
N LEU A 285 37.50 -3.91 -7.97
CA LEU A 285 36.73 -4.70 -8.95
C LEU A 285 35.59 -5.48 -8.29
N GLY A 286 35.79 -6.03 -7.09
CA GLY A 286 34.72 -6.67 -6.33
C GLY A 286 33.60 -5.70 -5.90
N LYS A 287 33.89 -4.41 -5.75
CA LYS A 287 32.89 -3.37 -5.46
C LYS A 287 32.07 -3.05 -6.71
N GLU A 288 32.74 -2.81 -7.82
CA GLU A 288 32.12 -2.53 -9.13
C GLU A 288 31.26 -3.70 -9.61
N LEU A 289 31.78 -4.93 -9.52
CA LEU A 289 30.99 -6.12 -9.79
C LEU A 289 29.74 -6.16 -8.91
N GLY A 290 29.85 -5.76 -7.64
CA GLY A 290 28.75 -5.74 -6.69
C GLY A 290 27.60 -4.78 -7.00
N SER A 291 27.77 -3.81 -7.91
CA SER A 291 26.68 -2.97 -8.41
C SER A 291 25.94 -3.56 -9.61
N ILE A 292 26.47 -4.65 -10.20
CA ILE A 292 25.85 -5.32 -11.35
C ILE A 292 24.82 -6.34 -10.87
N ALA A 293 23.60 -6.30 -11.41
CA ALA A 293 22.53 -7.21 -11.02
C ALA A 293 22.92 -8.68 -11.25
N GLY A 294 22.69 -9.53 -10.24
CA GLY A 294 22.95 -10.97 -10.29
C GLY A 294 24.42 -11.40 -10.24
N SER A 295 25.37 -10.49 -9.95
CA SER A 295 26.80 -10.82 -9.87
C SER A 295 27.27 -11.34 -8.50
N SER A 296 26.35 -11.47 -7.53
CA SER A 296 26.67 -11.68 -6.12
C SER A 296 27.52 -12.94 -5.85
N LYS A 297 27.26 -14.03 -6.58
CA LYS A 297 28.03 -15.28 -6.50
C LYS A 297 29.46 -15.10 -6.99
N ILE A 298 29.64 -14.40 -8.12
CA ILE A 298 30.95 -14.08 -8.70
C ILE A 298 31.74 -13.19 -7.73
N LYS A 299 31.11 -12.11 -7.25
CA LYS A 299 31.69 -11.20 -6.23
C LYS A 299 32.11 -11.97 -4.98
N SER A 300 31.31 -12.92 -4.52
CA SER A 300 31.63 -13.73 -3.35
C SER A 300 32.94 -14.50 -3.54
N ARG A 301 33.14 -15.11 -4.71
CA ARG A 301 34.39 -15.84 -5.04
C ARG A 301 35.59 -14.90 -5.14
N ILE A 302 35.47 -13.77 -5.83
CA ILE A 302 36.51 -12.74 -5.92
C ILE A 302 36.87 -12.18 -4.54
N SER A 303 35.88 -11.96 -3.67
CA SER A 303 36.12 -11.51 -2.29
C SER A 303 36.87 -12.55 -1.46
N LYS A 304 36.60 -13.84 -1.67
CA LYS A 304 37.34 -14.94 -1.02
C LYS A 304 38.77 -15.04 -1.57
N ALA A 305 38.98 -14.90 -2.88
CA ALA A 305 40.31 -14.85 -3.49
C ALA A 305 41.16 -13.74 -2.86
N ARG A 306 40.61 -12.52 -2.74
CA ARG A 306 41.26 -11.42 -2.02
C ARG A 306 41.59 -11.76 -0.56
N ARG A 307 40.68 -12.43 0.16
CA ARG A 307 40.89 -12.80 1.57
C ARG A 307 42.01 -13.83 1.74
N ALA A 308 42.25 -14.68 0.74
CA ALA A 308 43.34 -15.65 0.76
C ALA A 308 44.73 -14.98 0.70
N LEU A 309 44.81 -13.73 0.22
CA LEU A 309 46.05 -12.94 0.19
C LEU A 309 46.31 -12.13 1.47
N LYS A 310 45.45 -12.23 2.49
CA LYS A 310 45.51 -11.33 3.65
C LYS A 310 46.53 -11.78 4.70
N GLY A 311 47.46 -10.89 5.05
CA GLY A 311 48.34 -11.01 6.21
C GLY A 311 49.49 -11.99 6.02
N SER A 312 50.07 -12.48 7.12
CA SER A 312 51.28 -13.30 7.12
C SER A 312 51.11 -14.71 6.55
N ASN A 313 49.86 -15.17 6.32
CA ASN A 313 49.53 -16.49 5.76
C ASN A 313 48.95 -16.35 4.34
N ALA A 314 49.48 -15.42 3.53
CA ALA A 314 49.03 -15.22 2.16
C ALA A 314 49.23 -16.49 1.33
N ASP A 315 48.17 -16.92 0.65
CA ASP A 315 48.14 -18.13 -0.17
C ASP A 315 47.70 -17.79 -1.62
N PRO A 316 48.66 -17.45 -2.50
CA PRO A 316 48.37 -17.10 -3.90
C PRO A 316 47.76 -18.25 -4.69
N VAL A 317 48.11 -19.49 -4.38
CA VAL A 317 47.58 -20.69 -5.06
C VAL A 317 46.09 -20.82 -4.80
N LYS A 318 45.68 -20.70 -3.54
CA LYS A 318 44.26 -20.68 -3.17
C LYS A 318 43.53 -19.45 -3.71
N ALA A 319 44.19 -18.29 -3.76
CA ALA A 319 43.62 -17.08 -4.34
C ALA A 319 43.30 -17.28 -5.84
N LEU A 320 44.23 -17.87 -6.60
CA LEU A 320 44.05 -18.19 -8.02
C LEU A 320 42.92 -19.21 -8.23
N ALA A 321 42.88 -20.29 -7.45
CA ALA A 321 41.80 -21.28 -7.55
C ALA A 321 40.41 -20.66 -7.33
N LEU A 322 40.28 -19.79 -6.31
CA LEU A 322 39.04 -19.06 -6.04
C LEU A 322 38.70 -18.03 -7.12
N LEU A 323 39.71 -17.43 -7.75
CA LEU A 323 39.52 -16.54 -8.90
C LEU A 323 39.01 -17.33 -10.11
N ASP A 324 39.63 -18.46 -10.43
CA ASP A 324 39.24 -19.33 -11.56
C ASP A 324 37.79 -19.82 -11.38
N GLU A 325 37.39 -20.23 -10.17
CA GLU A 325 35.99 -20.54 -9.85
C GLU A 325 35.06 -19.34 -10.11
N GLY A 326 35.50 -18.13 -9.77
CA GLY A 326 34.76 -16.90 -10.03
C GLY A 326 34.63 -16.60 -11.52
N LEU A 327 35.70 -16.78 -12.29
CA LEU A 327 35.74 -16.57 -13.73
C LEU A 327 34.91 -17.60 -14.49
N ALA A 328 34.85 -18.85 -14.02
CA ALA A 328 33.95 -19.87 -14.56
C ALA A 328 32.48 -19.46 -14.38
N LEU A 329 32.09 -19.03 -13.17
CA LEU A 329 30.74 -18.51 -12.92
C LEU A 329 30.42 -17.27 -13.77
N TYR A 330 31.41 -16.38 -13.95
CA TYR A 330 31.29 -15.22 -14.82
C TYR A 330 31.02 -15.62 -16.28
N ALA A 331 31.81 -16.55 -16.83
CA ALA A 331 31.66 -17.02 -18.19
C ALA A 331 30.29 -17.68 -18.43
N ASP A 332 29.83 -18.50 -17.48
CA ASP A 332 28.50 -19.09 -17.52
C ASP A 332 27.41 -18.02 -17.51
N GLU A 333 27.50 -17.02 -16.62
CA GLU A 333 26.56 -15.90 -16.53
C GLU A 333 26.50 -15.08 -17.82
N VAL A 334 27.65 -14.72 -18.39
CA VAL A 334 27.70 -13.96 -19.66
C VAL A 334 27.09 -14.77 -20.80
N ARG A 335 27.43 -16.06 -20.91
CA ARG A 335 26.97 -16.93 -22.00
C ARG A 335 25.45 -17.01 -22.07
N TRP A 336 24.79 -17.34 -20.96
CA TRP A 336 23.33 -17.48 -20.97
C TRP A 336 22.63 -16.12 -21.10
N ARG A 337 23.16 -15.05 -20.47
CA ARG A 337 22.56 -13.70 -20.53
C ARG A 337 22.65 -13.07 -21.91
N GLN A 338 23.75 -13.28 -22.63
CA GLN A 338 23.90 -12.81 -24.01
C GLN A 338 22.86 -13.48 -24.90
N LYS A 339 22.74 -14.81 -24.83
CA LYS A 339 21.72 -15.55 -25.59
C LYS A 339 20.30 -15.10 -25.21
N ALA A 340 20.00 -14.99 -23.91
CA ALA A 340 18.71 -14.50 -23.43
C ALA A 340 18.39 -13.08 -23.90
N SER A 341 19.39 -12.18 -23.93
CA SER A 341 19.18 -10.80 -24.38
C SER A 341 18.84 -10.73 -25.87
N GLN A 342 19.43 -11.60 -26.69
CA GLN A 342 19.17 -11.69 -28.12
C GLN A 342 17.82 -12.35 -28.41
N GLU A 343 17.52 -13.48 -27.78
CA GLU A 343 16.34 -14.29 -28.10
C GLU A 343 15.08 -13.86 -27.32
N LEU A 344 15.22 -13.36 -26.09
CA LEU A 344 14.10 -13.04 -25.20
C LEU A 344 13.91 -11.54 -24.97
N GLY A 345 14.84 -10.67 -25.39
CA GLY A 345 14.76 -9.23 -25.13
C GLY A 345 13.48 -8.57 -25.68
N GLY A 346 13.16 -8.84 -26.94
CA GLY A 346 11.89 -8.39 -27.58
C GLY A 346 10.66 -9.00 -26.90
N PRO A 347 10.54 -10.34 -26.84
CA PRO A 347 9.40 -11.01 -26.21
C PRO A 347 9.14 -10.59 -24.75
N LEU A 348 10.19 -10.44 -23.93
CA LEU A 348 10.04 -9.98 -22.54
C LEU A 348 9.57 -8.53 -22.45
N THR A 349 9.93 -7.69 -23.42
CA THR A 349 9.43 -6.32 -23.50
C THR A 349 7.96 -6.29 -23.87
N GLU A 350 7.53 -7.07 -24.87
CA GLU A 350 6.12 -7.20 -25.23
C GLU A 350 5.28 -7.77 -24.08
N TYR A 351 5.81 -8.79 -23.40
CA TYR A 351 5.16 -9.39 -22.25
C TYR A 351 4.98 -8.39 -21.10
N ASP A 352 6.01 -7.59 -20.81
CA ASP A 352 5.88 -6.49 -19.85
C ASP A 352 4.82 -5.47 -20.26
N GLN A 353 4.78 -5.05 -21.53
CA GLN A 353 3.75 -4.12 -22.01
C GLN A 353 2.34 -4.67 -21.83
N ALA A 354 2.15 -5.98 -22.02
CA ALA A 354 0.87 -6.65 -21.81
C ALA A 354 0.47 -6.68 -20.32
N LEU A 355 1.43 -6.81 -19.40
CA LEU A 355 1.17 -6.99 -17.97
C LEU A 355 1.15 -5.69 -17.15
N LYS A 356 1.95 -4.69 -17.50
CA LYS A 356 2.26 -3.53 -16.64
C LYS A 356 1.03 -2.68 -16.26
N ARG A 357 -0.01 -2.68 -17.09
CA ARG A 357 -1.26 -1.91 -16.87
C ARG A 357 -2.36 -2.70 -16.16
N THR A 358 -2.12 -3.98 -15.88
CA THR A 358 -3.05 -4.86 -15.18
C THR A 358 -2.35 -5.53 -14.00
N VAL A 359 -1.73 -6.69 -14.22
CA VAL A 359 -1.04 -7.48 -13.19
C VAL A 359 0.10 -6.68 -12.56
N GLY A 360 0.82 -5.89 -13.35
CA GLY A 360 1.93 -5.06 -12.88
C GLY A 360 1.55 -3.67 -12.37
N LEU A 361 0.27 -3.30 -12.38
CA LEU A 361 -0.19 -1.92 -12.14
C LEU A 361 0.27 -1.36 -10.78
N ARG A 362 0.23 -2.21 -9.75
CA ARG A 362 0.60 -1.83 -8.37
C ARG A 362 2.09 -1.51 -8.20
N LEU A 363 2.93 -2.11 -9.03
CA LEU A 363 4.39 -1.98 -8.99
C LEU A 363 4.93 -0.91 -9.96
N GLN A 364 4.05 -0.20 -10.67
CA GLN A 364 4.47 0.95 -11.47
C GLN A 364 4.91 2.11 -10.57
N GLU A 365 5.79 2.97 -11.07
CA GLU A 365 6.26 4.14 -10.32
C GLU A 365 5.12 5.14 -10.04
N ARG A 366 4.23 5.34 -11.02
CA ARG A 366 3.12 6.29 -10.98
C ARG A 366 1.92 5.79 -11.77
N LEU A 367 0.75 6.35 -11.46
CA LEU A 367 -0.45 6.18 -12.28
C LEU A 367 -0.30 6.95 -13.59
N ASP A 368 -0.82 6.40 -14.68
CA ASP A 368 -1.02 7.19 -15.91
C ASP A 368 -2.21 8.16 -15.76
N ALA A 369 -2.39 9.06 -16.72
CA ALA A 369 -3.42 10.11 -16.64
C ALA A 369 -4.85 9.54 -16.52
N GLU A 370 -5.14 8.45 -17.23
CA GLU A 370 -6.45 7.79 -17.21
C GLU A 370 -6.71 7.10 -15.87
N GLN A 371 -5.70 6.39 -15.36
CA GLN A 371 -5.72 5.76 -14.04
C GLN A 371 -5.92 6.81 -12.93
N ALA A 372 -5.15 7.90 -12.98
CA ALA A 372 -5.23 8.99 -12.02
C ALA A 372 -6.61 9.65 -12.03
N GLU A 373 -7.19 9.89 -13.20
CA GLU A 373 -8.54 10.43 -13.34
C GLU A 373 -9.61 9.50 -12.75
N PHE A 374 -9.53 8.19 -13.05
CA PHE A 374 -10.46 7.22 -12.49
C PHE A 374 -10.36 7.17 -10.96
N VAL A 375 -9.14 7.06 -10.43
CA VAL A 375 -8.89 6.97 -8.99
C VAL A 375 -9.32 8.27 -8.29
N ALA A 376 -9.05 9.44 -8.87
CA ALA A 376 -9.49 10.73 -8.33
C ALA A 376 -11.01 10.82 -8.19
N ARG A 377 -11.76 10.34 -9.20
CA ARG A 377 -13.21 10.27 -9.19
C ARG A 377 -13.75 9.25 -8.19
N CYS A 378 -13.13 8.09 -8.10
CA CYS A 378 -13.52 7.08 -7.12
C CYS A 378 -13.33 7.59 -5.68
N LYS A 379 -12.18 8.22 -5.41
CA LYS A 379 -11.82 8.78 -4.09
C LYS A 379 -12.59 10.04 -3.69
N SER A 380 -13.29 10.68 -4.62
CA SER A 380 -14.08 11.87 -4.31
C SER A 380 -15.46 11.52 -3.72
N LYS A 381 -15.86 10.24 -3.77
CA LYS A 381 -17.09 9.73 -3.16
C LYS A 381 -16.93 9.50 -1.66
N HIS A 382 -18.04 9.61 -0.93
CA HIS A 382 -18.08 9.26 0.49
C HIS A 382 -18.01 7.73 0.66
N GLN A 383 -17.20 7.28 1.62
CA GLN A 383 -17.06 5.87 1.98
C GLN A 383 -17.50 5.68 3.43
N ASP A 384 -18.50 4.81 3.64
CA ASP A 384 -19.00 4.49 4.97
C ASP A 384 -18.17 3.36 5.58
N ILE A 385 -17.32 3.71 6.55
CA ILE A 385 -16.48 2.75 7.30
C ILE A 385 -17.04 2.45 8.69
N SER A 386 -18.28 2.85 8.98
CA SER A 386 -18.84 2.79 10.35
C SER A 386 -19.00 1.38 10.91
N LEU A 387 -19.11 0.36 10.05
CA LEU A 387 -19.21 -1.05 10.48
C LEU A 387 -17.88 -1.64 10.95
N ASN A 388 -16.78 -0.92 10.78
CA ASN A 388 -15.44 -1.33 11.24
C ASN A 388 -15.12 -0.87 12.68
N PHE A 389 -15.98 -0.07 13.32
CA PHE A 389 -15.77 0.55 14.63
C PHE A 389 -16.87 0.19 15.63
#